data_AF-A0A0U4F437-F1
#
_entry.id   AF-A0A0U4F437-F1
#
_cell.length_a   1.000
_cell.length_b   1.000
_cell.length_c   1.000
_cell.angle_alpha   90.00
_cell.angle_beta   90.00
_cell.angle_gamma   90.00
#
_symmetry.space_group_name_H-M   'P 1'
#
loop_
_entity.id
_entity.type
_entity.pdbx_description
1 polymer ?
#
loop_
_entity_poly.entity_id
_entity_poly.type
_entity_poly.pdbx_seq_one_letter_code
_entity_poly.pdbx_strand_id
1 'polypeptide(L)'
;MSDYTIQQLNVYEYLGKACDPLFNTICNMQQGSSKYIPEIKVTLIKNRHGLYEMASKSNHECYSNKEDLYDSVSEILSNSLLRGM
;
A
#
# COMPACT_ATOMS: atom_id res chain seq x y z
N MET A 1 -20.68 14.85 14.51
CA MET A 1 -20.50 13.66 13.65
C MET A 1 -20.04 14.19 12.31
N SER A 2 -18.77 13.98 11.95
CA SER A 2 -18.21 14.46 10.69
C SER A 2 -18.42 13.40 9.62
N ASP A 3 -19.24 13.73 8.63
CA ASP A 3 -19.49 12.91 7.44
C ASP A 3 -18.20 12.74 6.65
N TYR A 4 -17.62 11.53 6.69
CA TYR A 4 -16.55 11.16 5.77
C TYR A 4 -17.20 10.88 4.41
N THR A 5 -17.15 11.86 3.52
CA THR A 5 -17.55 11.69 2.13
C THR A 5 -16.55 10.73 1.48
N ILE A 6 -16.89 9.44 1.45
CA ILE A 6 -16.15 8.44 0.66
C ILE A 6 -16.34 8.85 -0.79
N GLN A 7 -15.32 9.45 -1.40
CA GLN A 7 -15.26 9.61 -2.85
C GLN A 7 -15.32 8.19 -3.45
N GLN A 8 -16.43 7.84 -4.09
CA GLN A 8 -16.53 6.61 -4.86
C GLN A 8 -15.62 6.73 -6.10
N LEU A 9 -14.38 6.27 -5.97
CA LEU A 9 -13.65 5.69 -7.09
C LEU A 9 -14.45 4.48 -7.58
N ASN A 10 -14.47 4.27 -8.89
CA ASN A 10 -15.44 3.44 -9.59
C ASN A 10 -15.62 2.07 -8.90
N VAL A 11 -16.85 1.57 -8.78
CA VAL A 11 -17.15 0.29 -8.07
C VAL A 11 -16.25 -0.85 -8.56
N TYR A 12 -15.89 -0.85 -9.84
CA TYR A 12 -14.99 -1.83 -10.44
C TYR A 12 -13.52 -1.70 -9.99
N GLU A 13 -13.01 -0.48 -9.79
CA GLU A 13 -11.65 -0.26 -9.26
C GLU A 13 -11.57 -0.74 -7.82
N TYR A 14 -12.60 -0.47 -7.02
CA TYR A 14 -12.69 -0.95 -5.65
C TYR A 14 -12.78 -2.49 -5.58
N LEU A 15 -13.60 -3.12 -6.43
CA LEU A 15 -13.70 -4.58 -6.52
C LEU A 15 -12.38 -5.22 -6.97
N GLY A 16 -11.67 -4.61 -7.92
CA GLY A 16 -10.36 -5.06 -8.37
C GLY A 16 -9.32 -5.03 -7.25
N LYS A 17 -9.20 -3.89 -6.54
CA LYS A 17 -8.28 -3.74 -5.40
C LYS A 17 -8.63 -4.69 -4.25
N ALA A 18 -9.91 -4.89 -3.93
CA ALA A 18 -10.34 -5.80 -2.86
C ALA A 18 -9.97 -7.27 -3.14
N CYS A 19 -9.84 -7.67 -4.41
CA CYS A 19 -9.35 -9.00 -4.78
C CYS A 19 -7.83 -9.11 -4.83
N ASP A 20 -7.10 -8.00 -4.76
CA ASP A 20 -5.64 -7.96 -4.85
C ASP A 20 -4.99 -8.46 -3.54
N PRO A 21 -4.10 -9.48 -3.59
CA PRO A 21 -3.39 -9.98 -2.40
C PRO A 21 -2.53 -8.94 -1.69
N LEU A 22 -1.94 -7.98 -2.41
CA LEU A 22 -1.16 -6.88 -1.86
C LEU A 22 -2.07 -5.88 -1.13
N PHE A 23 -3.18 -5.50 -1.74
CA PHE A 23 -4.14 -4.60 -1.08
C PHE A 23 -4.70 -5.24 0.20
N ASN A 24 -5.10 -6.51 0.11
CA ASN A 24 -5.55 -7.28 1.27
C ASN A 24 -4.46 -7.40 2.36
N THR A 25 -3.22 -7.57 1.95
CA THR A 25 -2.09 -7.53 2.88
C THR A 25 -2.02 -6.21 3.63
N ILE A 26 -2.08 -5.07 2.92
CA ILE A 26 -1.99 -3.72 3.51
C ILE A 26 -3.19 -3.45 4.44
N CYS A 27 -4.39 -3.85 4.02
CA CYS A 27 -5.62 -3.74 4.83
C CYS A 27 -5.49 -4.48 6.16
N ASN A 28 -4.89 -5.67 6.16
CA ASN A 28 -4.76 -6.52 7.34
C ASN A 28 -3.51 -6.25 8.17
N MET A 29 -2.69 -5.25 7.82
CA MET A 29 -1.53 -4.87 8.64
C MET A 29 -1.98 -4.37 10.01
N GLN A 30 -1.45 -5.00 11.05
CA GLN A 30 -1.60 -4.56 12.44
C GLN A 30 -0.81 -3.29 12.71
N GLN A 31 -1.32 -2.44 13.59
CA GLN A 31 -0.62 -1.24 14.03
C GLN A 31 0.67 -1.61 14.78
N GLY A 32 1.76 -0.93 14.46
CA GLY A 32 3.10 -1.26 14.97
C GLY A 32 3.76 -2.44 14.25
N SER A 33 3.19 -2.96 13.16
CA SER A 33 3.77 -4.07 12.40
C SER A 33 4.44 -3.60 11.11
N SER A 34 5.27 -4.48 10.56
CA SER A 34 5.90 -4.29 9.26
C SER A 34 5.88 -5.58 8.46
N LYS A 35 5.95 -5.44 7.13
CA LYS A 35 6.01 -6.55 6.19
C LYS A 35 7.00 -6.23 5.08
N TYR A 36 7.94 -7.15 4.86
CA TYR A 36 8.92 -7.03 3.79
C TYR A 36 8.36 -7.61 2.48
N ILE A 37 8.60 -6.91 1.36
CA ILE A 37 8.26 -7.33 0.01
C ILE A 37 9.58 -7.57 -0.75
N PRO A 38 9.98 -8.85 -0.90
CA PRO A 38 11.27 -9.21 -1.51
C PRO A 38 11.47 -8.72 -2.94
N GLU A 39 10.39 -8.71 -3.74
CA GLU A 39 10.40 -8.42 -5.18
C GLU A 39 10.91 -7.02 -5.50
N ILE A 40 10.65 -6.07 -4.59
CA ILE A 40 11.05 -4.66 -4.72
C ILE A 40 11.96 -4.19 -3.59
N LYS A 41 12.32 -5.09 -2.67
CA LYS A 41 13.21 -4.82 -1.52
C LYS A 41 12.74 -3.65 -0.66
N VAL A 42 11.44 -3.54 -0.44
CA VAL A 42 10.84 -2.54 0.44
C VAL A 42 10.16 -3.19 1.64
N THR A 43 10.11 -2.45 2.73
CA THR A 43 9.37 -2.79 3.94
C THR A 43 8.18 -1.87 4.04
N LEU A 44 6.97 -2.44 4.04
CA LEU A 44 5.75 -1.72 4.39
C LEU A 44 5.63 -1.70 5.90
N ILE A 45 5.26 -0.55 6.47
CA ILE A 45 5.12 -0.37 7.91
C ILE A 45 3.77 0.27 8.18
N LYS A 46 3.03 -0.25 9.15
CA LYS A 46 1.93 0.48 9.77
C LYS A 46 2.41 0.92 11.13
N ASN A 47 2.76 2.19 11.26
CA ASN A 47 3.43 2.66 12.45
C ASN A 47 2.49 2.67 13.66
N ARG A 48 3.03 2.97 14.85
CA ARG A 48 2.25 3.03 16.10
C ARG A 48 1.17 4.11 16.12
N HIS A 49 1.17 5.04 15.17
CA HIS A 49 0.16 6.09 15.02
C HIS A 49 -0.93 5.72 13.99
N GLY A 50 -0.84 4.53 13.40
CA GLY A 50 -1.80 4.06 12.40
C GLY A 50 -1.53 4.57 10.99
N LEU A 51 -0.42 5.28 10.77
CA LEU A 51 0.00 5.75 9.45
C LEU A 51 0.75 4.64 8.71
N TYR A 52 0.67 4.71 7.39
CA TYR A 52 1.32 3.78 6.49
C TYR A 52 2.65 4.36 6.03
N GLU A 53 3.68 3.54 5.94
CA GLU A 53 5.00 3.95 5.49
C GLU A 53 5.61 2.88 4.59
N MET A 54 6.45 3.32 3.66
CA MET A 54 7.27 2.46 2.83
C MET A 54 8.73 2.82 3.06
N ALA A 55 9.52 1.85 3.52
CA ALA A 55 10.94 2.02 3.76
C ALA A 55 11.75 1.13 2.83
N SER A 56 12.74 1.72 2.15
CA SER A 56 13.78 1.01 1.41
C SER A 56 15.15 1.44 1.93
N LYS A 57 16.25 0.92 1.35
CA LYS A 57 17.59 1.35 1.74
C LYS A 57 17.87 2.84 1.50
N SER A 58 17.21 3.45 0.50
CA SER A 58 17.52 4.80 0.03
C SER A 58 16.36 5.78 0.16
N ASN A 59 15.16 5.30 0.43
CA ASN A 59 13.95 6.12 0.42
C ASN A 59 13.00 5.70 1.55
N HIS A 60 12.34 6.69 2.15
CA HIS A 60 11.30 6.50 3.15
C HIS A 60 10.15 7.44 2.84
N GLU A 61 8.97 6.88 2.59
CA GLU A 61 7.77 7.63 2.23
C GLU A 61 6.64 7.30 3.21
N CYS A 62 5.84 8.32 3.52
CA CYS A 62 4.72 8.23 4.45
C CYS A 62 3.40 8.48 3.71
N TYR A 63 2.38 7.69 4.04
CA TYR A 63 1.07 7.72 3.41
C TYR A 63 -0.02 7.84 4.47
N SER A 64 -1.03 8.65 4.17
CA SER A 64 -2.15 8.92 5.08
C SER A 64 -3.26 7.87 4.98
N ASN A 65 -3.28 7.10 3.89
CA ASN A 65 -4.26 6.03 3.67
C ASN A 65 -3.59 4.82 3.00
N LYS A 66 -4.32 3.71 2.97
CA LYS A 66 -3.86 2.41 2.45
C LYS A 66 -3.88 2.37 0.93
N GLU A 67 -4.76 3.13 0.29
CA GLU A 67 -4.91 3.23 -1.15
C GLU A 67 -3.66 3.85 -1.78
N ASP A 68 -3.17 4.97 -1.25
CA ASP A 68 -1.95 5.63 -1.72
C ASP A 68 -0.71 4.73 -1.56
N LEU A 69 -0.60 4.03 -0.43
CA LEU A 69 0.46 3.05 -0.22
C LEU A 69 0.37 1.93 -1.27
N TYR A 70 -0.82 1.39 -1.50
CA TYR A 70 -1.03 0.32 -2.48
C TYR A 70 -0.68 0.78 -3.89
N ASP A 71 -1.14 1.96 -4.31
CA ASP A 71 -0.90 2.48 -5.65
C ASP A 71 0.61 2.68 -5.89
N SER A 72 1.33 3.24 -4.92
CA SER A 72 2.79 3.40 -4.99
C SER A 72 3.51 2.05 -5.07
N VAL A 73 3.17 1.09 -4.20
CA VAL A 73 3.82 -0.23 -4.18
C VAL A 73 3.52 -1.02 -5.47
N SER A 74 2.28 -0.93 -5.96
CA SER A 74 1.84 -1.59 -7.21
C SER A 74 2.56 -1.03 -8.43
N GLU A 75 2.76 0.29 -8.49
CA GLU A 75 3.55 0.93 -9.55
C GLU A 75 5.01 0.44 -9.53
N ILE A 76 5.64 0.40 -8.35
CA ILE A 76 7.03 -0.06 -8.20
C ILE A 76 7.16 -1.54 -8.59
N LEU A 77 6.21 -2.39 -8.17
CA LEU A 77 6.17 -3.81 -8.53
C LEU A 77 6.02 -4.00 -10.04
N SER A 78 5.09 -3.26 -10.67
CA SER A 78 4.85 -3.33 -12.11
C SER A 78 6.09 -2.90 -12.90
N ASN A 79 6.74 -1.81 -12.49
CA ASN A 79 7.98 -1.34 -13.10
C ASN A 79 9.15 -2.32 -12.90
N SER A 80 9.24 -2.97 -11.74
CA SER A 80 10.24 -4.00 -11.46
C SER A 80 10.06 -5.22 -12.38
N LEU A 81 8.82 -5.69 -12.55
CA LEU A 81 8.48 -6.80 -13.45
C LEU A 81 8.78 -6.47 -14.92
N LEU A 82 8.49 -5.23 -15.35
CA LEU A 82 8.79 -4.77 -16.72
C LEU A 82 10.30 -4.63 -16.99
N ARG A 83 11.10 -4.28 -15.98
CA ARG A 83 12.56 -4.18 -16.10
C ARG A 83 13.29 -5.53 -16.01
N GLY A 84 12.61 -6.57 -15.56
CA GLY A 84 13.14 -7.94 -15.51
C GLY A 84 12.96 -8.73 -16.79
N MET A 85 12.29 -8.17 -17.81
CA MET A 85 12.13 -8.75 -19.16
C MET A 85 13.18 -8.23 -20.14
#